data_AF-X0ZDH7-F1
#
_entry.id   AF-X0ZDH7-F1
#
_cell.length_a   1.000
_cell.length_b   1.000
_cell.length_c   1.000
_cell.angle_alpha   90.00
_cell.angle_beta   90.00
_cell.angle_gamma   90.00
#
_symmetry.space_group_name_H-M   'P 1'
#
loop_
_entity.id
_entity.type
_entity.pdbx_description
1 polymer ?
#
loop_
_entity_poly.entity_id
_entity_poly.type
_entity_poly.pdbx_seq_one_letter_code
_entity_poly.pdbx_strand_id
1 'polypeptide(L)'
;MVIGLCKLPWNDVIPEDNFETPEPAKVMKHVQWYAGYFSAVTGKEVKPDDLIKMSERVYNFQRIFNLKQGFGKRRHDDIPYRAMGPVTIEEYESRQDRYDKQLKDLSILDPEGKSTEEKIKALREYREKQYEMLKDAVYKRRGWTHEGIPTIEKVKELGIDFPEVKELISKHQ
;
A
#
# COMPACT_ATOMS: atom_id res chain seq x y z
N MET A 1 -4.92 -11.98 -6.56
CA MET A 1 -5.08 -12.89 -7.71
C MET A 1 -6.48 -13.50 -7.59
N VAL A 2 -7.48 -12.93 -8.27
CA VAL A 2 -8.91 -13.18 -7.97
C VAL A 2 -9.39 -14.56 -8.43
N ILE A 3 -8.65 -15.23 -9.33
CA ILE A 3 -9.08 -16.49 -9.96
C ILE A 3 -7.94 -17.48 -10.25
N GLY A 4 -6.84 -17.43 -9.51
CA GLY A 4 -5.72 -18.38 -9.68
C GLY A 4 -4.94 -18.25 -11.00
N LEU A 5 -5.20 -17.22 -11.81
CA LEU A 5 -4.47 -16.96 -13.05
C LEU A 5 -3.06 -16.41 -12.79
N CYS A 6 -2.14 -16.71 -13.70
CA CYS A 6 -0.79 -16.15 -13.67
C CYS A 6 -0.83 -14.62 -13.61
N LYS A 7 0.02 -14.01 -12.75
CA LYS A 7 0.09 -12.55 -12.62
C LYS A 7 0.86 -11.87 -13.76
N LEU A 8 1.74 -12.60 -14.46
CA LEU A 8 2.66 -11.99 -15.46
C LEU A 8 1.89 -11.32 -16.60
N PRO A 9 0.84 -11.95 -17.18
CA PRO A 9 0.02 -11.29 -18.21
C PRO A 9 -0.65 -10.01 -17.73
N TRP A 10 -0.84 -9.83 -16.42
CA TRP A 10 -1.42 -8.60 -15.87
C TRP A 10 -0.36 -7.52 -15.64
N ASN A 11 0.75 -7.86 -14.97
CA ASN A 11 1.70 -6.86 -14.48
C ASN A 11 2.79 -6.51 -15.48
N ASP A 12 3.20 -7.48 -16.31
CA ASP A 12 4.45 -7.40 -17.07
C ASP A 12 4.21 -7.29 -18.59
N VAL A 13 2.94 -7.33 -19.00
CA VAL A 13 2.49 -7.03 -20.36
C VAL A 13 1.68 -5.75 -20.26
N ILE A 14 1.81 -4.85 -21.24
CA ILE A 14 1.01 -3.63 -21.29
C ILE A 14 0.38 -3.59 -22.70
N PRO A 15 -0.94 -3.34 -22.83
CA PRO A 15 -1.55 -3.15 -24.13
C PRO A 15 -0.86 -2.00 -24.88
N GLU A 16 -0.66 -2.18 -26.19
CA GLU A 16 0.02 -1.19 -27.04
C GLU A 16 -0.62 0.20 -26.94
N ASP A 17 -1.94 0.26 -26.81
CA ASP A 17 -2.75 1.48 -26.71
C ASP A 17 -2.89 2.04 -25.28
N ASN A 18 -2.26 1.44 -24.27
CA ASN A 18 -2.49 1.83 -22.87
C ASN A 18 -2.04 3.27 -22.55
N PHE A 19 -1.03 3.79 -23.26
CA PHE A 19 -0.52 5.15 -23.06
C PHE A 19 -1.54 6.23 -23.44
N GLU A 20 -2.56 5.90 -24.24
CA GLU A 20 -3.62 6.81 -24.66
C GLU A 20 -4.77 6.88 -23.63
N THR A 21 -4.76 6.02 -22.61
CA THR A 21 -5.84 5.95 -21.61
C THR A 21 -5.74 7.08 -20.57
N PRO A 22 -6.85 7.45 -19.89
CA PRO A 22 -6.83 8.52 -18.88
C PRO A 22 -5.94 8.22 -17.66
N GLU A 23 -5.77 6.94 -17.31
CA GLU A 23 -4.95 6.50 -16.18
C GLU A 23 -4.08 5.29 -16.57
N PRO A 24 -3.01 5.49 -17.38
CA PRO A 24 -2.20 4.40 -17.91
C PRO A 24 -1.57 3.53 -16.82
N ALA A 25 -1.30 4.11 -15.64
CA ALA A 25 -0.76 3.41 -14.48
C ALA A 25 -1.69 2.31 -13.92
N LYS A 26 -3.00 2.35 -14.24
CA LYS A 26 -3.97 1.34 -13.79
C LYS A 26 -4.14 0.17 -14.75
N VAL A 27 -3.71 0.32 -16.01
CA VAL A 27 -3.83 -0.70 -17.07
C VAL A 27 -5.24 -1.30 -17.13
N MET A 28 -6.27 -0.44 -17.20
CA MET A 28 -7.67 -0.85 -17.02
C MET A 28 -8.17 -1.90 -18.00
N LYS A 29 -7.58 -1.96 -19.20
CA LYS A 29 -7.90 -2.97 -20.23
C LYS A 29 -7.67 -4.40 -19.72
N HIS A 30 -6.68 -4.61 -18.85
CA HIS A 30 -6.49 -5.90 -18.19
C HIS A 30 -7.67 -6.24 -17.29
N VAL A 31 -8.10 -5.32 -16.44
CA VAL A 31 -9.26 -5.53 -15.55
C VAL A 31 -10.51 -5.92 -16.37
N GLN A 32 -10.71 -5.27 -17.51
CA GLN A 32 -11.80 -5.56 -18.45
C GLN A 32 -11.69 -6.97 -19.04
N TRP A 33 -10.51 -7.38 -19.51
CA TRP A 33 -10.30 -8.73 -20.02
C TRP A 33 -10.54 -9.80 -18.96
N TYR A 34 -10.11 -9.59 -17.73
CA TYR A 34 -10.35 -10.54 -16.64
C TYR A 34 -11.84 -10.62 -16.27
N ALA A 35 -12.57 -9.51 -16.32
CA ALA A 35 -14.02 -9.49 -16.11
C ALA A 35 -14.76 -10.25 -17.22
N GLY A 36 -14.37 -10.04 -18.48
CA GLY A 36 -14.90 -10.78 -19.62
C GLY A 36 -14.60 -12.28 -19.55
N TYR A 37 -13.35 -12.63 -19.26
CA TYR A 37 -12.91 -14.03 -19.08
C TYR A 37 -13.69 -14.72 -17.96
N PHE A 38 -13.79 -14.09 -16.78
CA PHE A 38 -14.55 -14.61 -15.64
C PHE A 38 -16.01 -14.86 -16.03
N SER A 39 -16.63 -13.89 -16.69
CA SER A 39 -18.03 -13.98 -17.13
C SER A 39 -18.24 -15.13 -18.11
N ALA A 40 -17.35 -15.24 -19.10
CA ALA A 40 -17.43 -16.28 -20.12
C ALA A 40 -17.27 -17.70 -19.55
N VAL A 41 -16.34 -17.89 -18.60
CA VAL A 41 -16.07 -19.22 -18.03
C VAL A 41 -17.14 -19.64 -17.01
N THR A 42 -17.59 -18.71 -16.17
CA THR A 42 -18.49 -19.03 -15.05
C THR A 42 -19.97 -18.89 -15.37
N GLY A 43 -20.31 -18.21 -16.48
CA GLY A 43 -21.68 -17.80 -16.80
C GLY A 43 -22.23 -16.68 -15.91
N LYS A 44 -21.42 -16.12 -14.99
CA LYS A 44 -21.83 -15.03 -14.10
C LYS A 44 -21.28 -13.71 -14.63
N GLU A 45 -22.17 -12.82 -15.06
CA GLU A 45 -21.77 -11.50 -15.53
C GLU A 45 -21.08 -10.71 -14.41
N VAL A 46 -19.87 -10.23 -14.67
CA VAL A 46 -19.10 -9.36 -13.77
C VAL A 46 -18.50 -8.20 -14.55
N LYS A 47 -18.42 -7.03 -13.91
CA LYS A 47 -17.76 -5.84 -14.42
C LYS A 47 -16.40 -5.65 -13.74
N PRO A 48 -15.50 -4.81 -14.30
CA PRO A 48 -14.21 -4.49 -13.67
C PRO A 48 -14.32 -4.09 -12.19
N ASP A 49 -15.29 -3.23 -11.85
CA ASP A 49 -15.50 -2.78 -10.48
C ASP A 49 -15.95 -3.90 -9.53
N ASP A 50 -16.67 -4.91 -10.04
CA ASP A 50 -17.06 -6.07 -9.23
C ASP A 50 -15.83 -6.88 -8.83
N LEU A 51 -14.88 -7.09 -9.76
CA LEU A 51 -13.61 -7.75 -9.45
C LEU A 51 -12.78 -6.97 -8.44
N ILE A 52 -12.75 -5.64 -8.55
CA ILE A 52 -12.07 -4.77 -7.59
C ILE A 52 -12.71 -4.89 -6.20
N LYS A 53 -14.05 -4.84 -6.11
CA LYS A 53 -14.79 -5.02 -4.84
C LYS A 53 -14.61 -6.42 -4.25
N MET A 54 -14.59 -7.46 -5.07
CA MET A 54 -14.27 -8.82 -4.62
C MET A 54 -12.87 -8.89 -4.01
N SER A 55 -11.88 -8.27 -4.66
CA SER A 55 -10.51 -8.17 -4.16
C SER A 55 -10.43 -7.39 -2.85
N GLU A 56 -11.12 -6.25 -2.74
CA GLU A 56 -11.18 -5.44 -1.52
C GLU A 56 -11.77 -6.22 -0.35
N ARG A 57 -12.84 -6.99 -0.57
CA ARG A 57 -13.45 -7.87 0.43
C ARG A 57 -12.44 -8.88 0.98
N VAL A 58 -11.76 -9.62 0.09
CA VAL A 58 -10.77 -10.63 0.49
C VAL A 58 -9.61 -9.99 1.25
N TYR A 59 -9.11 -8.86 0.78
CA TYR A 59 -7.98 -8.16 1.42
C TYR A 59 -8.32 -7.69 2.83
N ASN A 60 -9.52 -7.14 3.05
CA ASN A 60 -9.97 -6.74 4.38
C ASN A 60 -10.20 -7.96 5.29
N PHE A 61 -10.74 -9.06 4.75
CA PHE A 61 -10.92 -10.28 5.53
C PHE A 61 -9.58 -10.90 5.96
N GLN A 62 -8.57 -10.92 5.08
CA GLN A 62 -7.20 -11.32 5.41
C GLN A 62 -6.59 -10.41 6.49
N ARG A 63 -6.83 -9.09 6.41
CA ARG A 63 -6.38 -8.14 7.43
C ARG A 63 -6.97 -8.45 8.80
N ILE A 64 -8.27 -8.74 8.87
CA ILE A 64 -8.98 -9.12 10.10
C ILE A 64 -8.49 -10.48 10.62
N PHE A 65 -8.23 -11.42 9.72
CA PHE A 65 -7.62 -12.69 10.10
C PHE A 65 -6.26 -12.49 10.78
N ASN A 66 -5.39 -11.64 10.22
CA ASN A 66 -4.11 -11.31 10.85
C ASN A 66 -4.30 -10.68 12.23
N LEU A 67 -5.31 -9.80 12.39
CA LEU A 67 -5.67 -9.23 13.69
C LEU A 67 -6.06 -10.30 14.71
N LYS A 68 -6.86 -11.28 14.29
CA LYS A 68 -7.23 -12.43 15.13
C LYS A 68 -6.01 -13.22 15.61
N GLN A 69 -4.97 -13.32 14.78
CA GLN A 69 -3.71 -13.98 15.11
C GLN A 69 -2.75 -13.12 15.94
N GLY A 70 -3.15 -11.91 16.34
CA GLY A 70 -2.31 -10.98 17.13
C GLY A 70 -1.44 -10.02 16.29
N PHE A 71 -1.59 -10.02 14.97
CA PHE A 71 -0.87 -9.16 14.02
C PHE A 71 -1.78 -8.07 13.42
N GLY A 72 -1.43 -7.46 12.30
CA GLY A 72 -2.35 -6.62 11.51
C GLY A 72 -2.70 -5.23 12.08
N LYS A 73 -2.01 -4.79 13.13
CA LYS A 73 -2.02 -3.39 13.61
C LYS A 73 -0.92 -2.55 12.95
N ARG A 74 -0.99 -1.22 13.08
CA ARG A 74 -0.05 -0.22 12.54
C ARG A 74 1.42 -0.61 12.68
N ARG A 75 1.83 -1.06 13.88
CA ARG A 75 3.21 -1.52 14.17
C ARG A 75 3.73 -2.67 13.28
N HIS A 76 2.84 -3.39 12.59
CA HIS A 76 3.20 -4.48 11.69
C HIS A 76 3.29 -4.05 10.23
N ASP A 77 2.93 -2.80 9.93
CA ASP A 77 3.05 -2.22 8.60
C ASP A 77 4.36 -1.44 8.43
N ASP A 78 5.29 -1.55 9.38
CA ASP A 78 6.58 -0.89 9.29
C ASP A 78 7.52 -1.64 8.33
N ILE A 79 8.25 -0.88 7.51
CA ILE A 79 9.29 -1.45 6.64
C ILE A 79 10.63 -1.50 7.37
N PRO A 80 11.58 -2.34 6.91
CA PRO A 80 12.88 -2.44 7.55
C PRO A 80 13.60 -1.08 7.63
N TYR A 81 14.31 -0.85 8.75
CA TYR A 81 15.09 0.37 9.00
C TYR A 81 15.96 0.79 7.80
N ARG A 82 16.59 -0.18 7.11
CA ARG A 82 17.42 0.06 5.92
C ARG A 82 16.65 0.64 4.73
N ALA A 83 15.38 0.34 4.58
CA ALA A 83 14.56 0.84 3.48
C ALA A 83 14.24 2.34 3.61
N MET A 84 14.36 2.90 4.82
CA MET A 84 14.04 4.30 5.10
C MET A 84 15.21 5.26 4.87
N GLY A 85 16.43 4.78 4.67
CA GLY A 85 17.58 5.67 4.48
C GLY A 85 18.92 4.98 4.67
N PRO A 86 20.02 5.70 4.39
CA PRO A 86 21.36 5.20 4.62
C PRO A 86 21.51 4.73 6.08
N VAL A 87 22.16 3.58 6.25
CA VAL A 87 22.34 2.94 7.56
C VAL A 87 23.71 3.28 8.15
N THR A 88 24.72 3.43 7.30
CA THR A 88 26.10 3.74 7.70
C THR A 88 26.60 5.02 7.05
N ILE A 89 27.71 5.54 7.59
CA ILE A 89 28.40 6.73 7.08
C ILE A 89 28.90 6.47 5.65
N GLU A 90 29.50 5.32 5.41
CA GLU A 90 30.06 4.95 4.10
C GLU A 90 28.96 4.86 3.03
N GLU A 91 27.77 4.39 3.40
CA GLU A 91 26.62 4.36 2.48
C GLU A 91 26.18 5.77 2.09
N TYR A 92 26.18 6.71 3.04
CA TYR A 92 25.88 8.11 2.77
C TYR A 92 26.94 8.72 1.86
N GLU A 93 28.21 8.61 2.24
CA GLU A 93 29.36 9.19 1.54
C GLU A 93 29.50 8.64 0.12
N SER A 94 29.23 7.36 -0.10
CA SER A 94 29.25 6.75 -1.44
C SER A 94 28.28 7.40 -2.44
N ARG A 95 27.27 8.14 -1.94
CA ARG A 95 26.23 8.81 -2.72
C ARG A 95 25.95 10.22 -2.20
N GLN A 96 26.97 10.91 -1.68
CA GLN A 96 26.83 12.19 -1.00
C GLN A 96 26.07 13.21 -1.84
N ASP A 97 26.42 13.40 -3.12
CA ASP A 97 25.77 14.36 -4.00
C ASP A 97 24.25 14.14 -4.11
N ARG A 98 23.82 12.88 -4.14
CA ARG A 98 22.39 12.52 -4.20
C ARG A 98 21.68 12.92 -2.91
N TYR A 99 22.27 12.62 -1.76
CA TYR A 99 21.63 12.87 -0.47
C TYR A 99 21.68 14.34 -0.07
N ASP A 100 22.81 15.02 -0.28
CA ASP A 100 22.96 16.46 -0.04
C ASP A 100 21.98 17.25 -0.93
N LYS A 101 21.81 16.86 -2.20
CA LYS A 101 20.78 17.44 -3.08
C LYS A 101 19.38 17.21 -2.53
N GLN A 102 19.06 15.99 -2.09
CA GLN A 102 17.73 15.70 -1.54
C GLN A 102 17.43 16.50 -0.26
N LEU A 103 18.42 16.67 0.63
CA LEU A 103 18.29 17.48 1.85
C LEU A 103 17.93 18.94 1.52
N LYS A 104 18.57 19.52 0.50
CA LYS A 104 18.30 20.87 0.00
C LYS A 104 16.95 20.97 -0.71
N ASP A 105 16.71 20.11 -1.71
CA ASP A 105 15.50 20.15 -2.55
C ASP A 105 14.21 19.98 -1.72
N LEU A 106 14.26 19.16 -0.68
CA LEU A 106 13.13 18.93 0.23
C LEU A 106 13.12 19.87 1.44
N SER A 107 14.04 20.85 1.49
CA SER A 107 14.16 21.82 2.59
C SER A 107 14.23 21.15 3.96
N ILE A 108 14.92 20.01 4.06
CA ILE A 108 15.07 19.23 5.30
C ILE A 108 16.13 19.89 6.18
N LEU A 109 17.31 20.16 5.60
CA LEU A 109 18.48 20.70 6.27
C LEU A 109 19.50 21.18 5.21
N ASP A 110 20.28 22.22 5.50
CA ASP A 110 21.45 22.57 4.69
C ASP A 110 22.64 21.68 5.07
N PRO A 111 23.18 20.85 4.15
CA PRO A 111 24.29 19.94 4.44
C PRO A 111 25.64 20.65 4.66
N GLU A 112 25.78 21.93 4.35
CA GLU A 112 27.06 22.64 4.52
C GLU A 112 27.45 22.77 6.00
N GLY A 113 28.68 22.38 6.34
CA GLY A 113 29.20 22.41 7.71
C GLY A 113 28.61 21.38 8.67
N LYS A 114 27.81 20.42 8.19
CA LYS A 114 27.19 19.35 8.98
C LYS A 114 27.94 18.03 8.88
N SER A 115 27.96 17.28 9.98
CA SER A 115 28.54 15.92 9.98
C SER A 115 27.68 14.95 9.19
N THR A 116 28.28 13.87 8.68
CA THR A 116 27.53 12.84 7.94
C THR A 116 26.43 12.21 8.80
N GLU A 117 26.66 12.02 10.10
CA GLU A 117 25.69 11.49 11.06
C GLU A 117 24.49 12.42 11.24
N GLU A 118 24.72 13.73 11.34
CA GLU A 118 23.64 14.73 11.42
C GLU A 118 22.77 14.69 10.14
N LYS A 119 23.41 14.61 8.98
CA LYS A 119 22.73 14.51 7.69
C LYS A 119 21.91 13.23 7.56
N ILE A 120 22.47 12.07 7.94
CA ILE A 120 21.76 10.79 7.97
C ILE A 120 20.54 10.89 8.87
N LYS A 121 20.72 11.38 10.10
CA LYS A 121 19.64 11.50 11.08
C LYS A 121 18.49 12.35 10.54
N ALA A 122 18.79 13.56 10.05
CA ALA A 122 17.77 14.47 9.50
C ALA A 122 17.02 13.86 8.30
N LEU A 123 17.75 13.22 7.38
CA LEU A 123 17.14 12.58 6.22
C LEU A 123 16.21 11.43 6.63
N ARG A 124 16.62 10.63 7.61
CA ARG A 124 15.84 9.49 8.11
C ARG A 124 14.60 9.95 8.84
N GLU A 125 14.70 10.89 9.77
CA GLU A 125 13.56 11.45 10.49
C GLU A 125 12.51 12.00 9.51
N TYR A 126 12.94 12.69 8.46
CA TYR A 126 12.05 13.14 7.40
C TYR A 126 11.35 11.98 6.69
N ARG A 127 12.09 10.97 6.24
CA ARG A 127 11.54 9.84 5.48
C ARG A 127 10.62 8.95 6.31
N GLU A 128 10.97 8.71 7.57
CA GLU A 128 10.13 7.98 8.52
C GLU A 128 8.82 8.74 8.77
N LYS A 129 8.87 10.07 8.93
CA LYS A 129 7.66 10.91 9.01
C LYS A 129 6.81 10.84 7.73
N GLN A 130 7.42 10.89 6.55
CA GLN A 130 6.68 10.74 5.29
C GLN A 130 5.99 9.38 5.20
N TYR A 131 6.62 8.33 5.71
CA TYR A 131 6.03 6.99 5.73
C TYR A 131 4.82 6.90 6.68
N GLU A 132 4.90 7.53 7.86
CA GLU A 132 3.75 7.62 8.76
C GLU A 132 2.57 8.36 8.10
N MET A 133 2.85 9.48 7.41
CA MET A 133 1.84 10.21 6.65
C MET A 133 1.22 9.37 5.53
N LEU A 134 2.03 8.56 4.85
CA LEU A 134 1.55 7.61 3.84
C LEU A 134 0.62 6.55 4.46
N LYS A 135 1.01 5.96 5.62
CA LYS A 135 0.15 5.01 6.33
C LYS A 135 -1.21 5.63 6.67
N ASP A 136 -1.21 6.85 7.20
CA ASP A 136 -2.45 7.56 7.53
C ASP A 136 -3.35 7.78 6.30
N ALA A 137 -2.77 8.23 5.19
CA ALA A 137 -3.51 8.44 3.95
C ALA A 137 -4.10 7.12 3.40
N VAL A 138 -3.33 6.03 3.47
CA VAL A 138 -3.77 4.69 3.04
C VAL A 138 -4.88 4.16 3.95
N TYR A 139 -4.74 4.24 5.27
CA TYR A 139 -5.74 3.77 6.21
C TYR A 139 -7.06 4.52 6.03
N LYS A 140 -6.99 5.86 5.93
CA LYS A 140 -8.16 6.68 5.64
C LYS A 140 -8.84 6.25 4.33
N ARG A 141 -8.08 6.09 3.25
CA ARG A 141 -8.62 5.68 1.94
C ARG A 141 -9.25 4.28 1.98
N ARG A 142 -8.73 3.37 2.81
CA ARG A 142 -9.24 2.01 2.96
C ARG A 142 -10.43 1.89 3.92
N GLY A 143 -10.82 2.95 4.61
CA GLY A 143 -11.84 2.89 5.66
C GLY A 143 -11.34 2.11 6.88
N TRP A 144 -10.09 2.35 7.27
CA TRP A 144 -9.45 1.75 8.45
C TRP A 144 -9.23 2.81 9.53
N THR A 145 -9.10 2.38 10.78
CA THR A 145 -8.70 3.24 11.90
C THR A 145 -7.23 3.66 11.79
N HIS A 146 -6.79 4.59 12.65
CA HIS A 146 -5.38 4.99 12.75
C HIS A 146 -4.43 3.84 13.11
N GLU A 147 -4.97 2.80 13.75
CA GLU A 147 -4.27 1.55 14.07
C GLU A 147 -4.24 0.54 12.91
N GLY A 148 -4.76 0.91 11.73
CA GLY A 148 -4.75 0.07 10.54
C GLY A 148 -5.73 -1.10 10.58
N ILE A 149 -6.85 -0.94 11.30
CA ILE A 149 -7.91 -1.96 11.45
C ILE A 149 -9.15 -1.53 10.66
N PRO A 150 -9.77 -2.39 9.82
CA PRO A 150 -11.00 -2.04 9.11
C PRO A 150 -12.13 -1.63 10.06
N THR A 151 -12.83 -0.52 9.77
CA THR A 151 -13.93 -0.05 10.63
C THR A 151 -15.16 -0.94 10.53
N ILE A 152 -16.06 -0.82 11.51
CA ILE A 152 -17.37 -1.49 11.49
C ILE A 152 -18.17 -1.13 10.23
N GLU A 153 -18.12 0.13 9.80
CA GLU A 153 -18.77 0.60 8.58
C GLU A 153 -18.19 -0.09 7.34
N LYS A 154 -16.86 -0.17 7.25
CA LYS A 154 -16.18 -0.82 6.12
C LYS A 154 -16.48 -2.32 6.04
N VAL A 155 -16.52 -3.05 7.15
CA VAL A 155 -16.86 -4.49 7.12
C VAL A 155 -18.32 -4.74 6.74
N LYS A 156 -19.24 -3.85 7.14
CA LYS A 156 -20.65 -3.89 6.73
C LYS A 156 -20.79 -3.61 5.23
N GLU A 157 -20.12 -2.57 4.74
CA GLU A 157 -20.07 -2.23 3.30
C GLU A 157 -19.60 -3.40 2.44
N LEU A 158 -18.61 -4.15 2.92
CA LEU A 158 -18.04 -5.29 2.21
C LEU A 158 -18.81 -6.61 2.41
N GLY A 159 -19.82 -6.65 3.28
CA GLY A 159 -20.61 -7.85 3.59
C GLY A 159 -19.79 -8.94 4.30
N ILE A 160 -18.85 -8.55 5.15
CA ILE A 160 -18.01 -9.45 5.96
C ILE A 160 -18.16 -9.17 7.46
N ASP A 161 -19.27 -8.55 7.87
CA ASP A 161 -19.59 -8.18 9.24
C ASP A 161 -20.18 -9.34 10.06
N PHE A 162 -19.59 -10.53 9.92
CA PHE A 162 -19.97 -11.70 10.71
C PHE A 162 -19.90 -11.38 12.21
N PRO A 163 -20.73 -12.03 13.07
CA PRO A 163 -20.74 -11.76 14.50
C PRO A 163 -19.35 -11.80 15.15
N GLU A 164 -18.51 -12.78 14.81
CA GLU A 164 -17.16 -12.93 15.34
C GLU A 164 -16.20 -11.84 14.82
N VAL A 165 -16.39 -11.39 13.58
CA VAL A 165 -15.63 -10.27 13.02
C VAL A 165 -15.95 -8.99 13.75
N LYS A 166 -17.24 -8.69 13.95
CA LYS A 166 -17.68 -7.50 14.69
C LYS A 166 -17.18 -7.53 16.12
N GLU A 167 -17.35 -8.65 16.82
CA GLU A 167 -16.87 -8.80 18.19
C GLU A 167 -15.35 -8.58 18.30
N LEU A 168 -14.58 -9.11 17.35
CA LEU A 168 -13.12 -8.93 17.33
C LEU A 168 -12.73 -7.46 17.10
N ILE A 169 -13.26 -6.81 16.06
CA ILE A 169 -12.83 -5.46 15.72
C ILE A 169 -13.33 -4.41 16.72
N SER A 170 -14.50 -4.61 17.35
CA SER A 170 -15.03 -3.72 18.38
C SER A 170 -14.14 -3.64 19.63
N LYS A 171 -13.27 -4.62 19.89
CA LYS A 171 -12.27 -4.57 20.98
C LYS A 171 -11.12 -3.59 20.71
N HIS A 172 -11.10 -2.97 19.53
CA HIS A 172 -10.00 -2.15 19.04
C HIS A 172 -10.46 -0.81 18.44
N GLN A 173 -11.71 -0.40 18.67
CA GLN A 173 -12.34 0.80 18.09
C GLN A 173 -13.16 1.54 19.13
#